data_AF-A0A0X1U9E3-F1
#
_entry.id   AF-A0A0X1U9E3-F1
#
_cell.length_a   1.000
_cell.length_b   1.000
_cell.length_c   1.000
_cell.angle_alpha   90.00
_cell.angle_beta   90.00
_cell.angle_gamma   90.00
#
_symmetry.space_group_name_H-M   'P 1'
#
loop_
_entity.id
_entity.type
_entity.pdbx_description
1 polymer ?
#
loop_
_entity_poly.entity_id
_entity_poly.type
_entity_poly.pdbx_seq_one_letter_code
_entity_poly.pdbx_strand_id
1 'polypeptide(L)'
;MKSTKLRLKICLFLFIILMGSYCYSNSRYSQRYNIIIDNRSDGFIDKISFKPGRDSTEILDVTHVAPHEQIEISRQFYRAGENFFAIIDTPSESGKIIPLAYIYSENSVNISKIIIDDTKDNKITKLTVLSFNNFANIIPWWIRSFYDYEEVNYDDL
;
A
#
# COMPACT_ATOMS: atom_id res chain seq x y z
N MET A 1 -10.57 -31.13 40.18
CA MET A 1 -9.37 -31.48 39.36
C MET A 1 -9.67 -31.81 37.88
N LYS A 2 -10.74 -32.55 37.51
CA LYS A 2 -11.03 -32.87 36.09
C LYS A 2 -11.40 -31.64 35.23
N SER A 3 -12.19 -30.70 35.77
CA SER A 3 -12.57 -29.47 35.04
C SER A 3 -11.39 -28.54 34.77
N THR A 4 -10.42 -28.48 35.69
CA THR A 4 -9.20 -27.66 35.55
C THR A 4 -8.32 -28.16 34.40
N LYS A 5 -8.17 -29.48 34.25
CA LYS A 5 -7.42 -30.10 33.14
C LYS A 5 -8.09 -29.85 31.79
N LEU A 6 -9.42 -29.88 31.73
CA LEU A 6 -10.17 -29.60 30.50
C LEU A 6 -10.07 -28.12 30.11
N ARG A 7 -10.25 -27.20 31.06
CA ARG A 7 -10.09 -25.75 30.84
C ARG A 7 -8.67 -25.41 30.34
N LEU A 8 -7.64 -26.00 30.93
CA LEU A 8 -6.25 -25.80 30.50
C LEU A 8 -6.01 -26.27 29.06
N LYS A 9 -6.57 -27.42 28.67
CA LYS A 9 -6.49 -27.92 27.28
C LYS A 9 -7.15 -26.98 26.29
N ILE A 10 -8.32 -26.43 26.64
CA ILE A 10 -9.03 -25.46 25.81
C ILE A 10 -8.21 -24.17 25.66
N CYS A 11 -7.66 -23.63 26.76
CA CYS A 11 -6.79 -22.44 26.70
C CYS A 11 -5.55 -22.67 25.83
N LEU A 12 -4.89 -23.83 25.97
CA LEU A 12 -3.71 -24.16 25.17
C LEU A 12 -4.05 -24.29 23.68
N PHE A 13 -5.18 -24.94 23.36
CA PHE A 13 -5.65 -25.08 21.99
C PHE A 13 -5.93 -23.72 21.33
N LEU A 14 -6.62 -22.83 22.06
CA LEU A 14 -6.83 -21.45 21.61
C LEU A 14 -5.51 -20.70 21.41
N PHE A 15 -4.55 -20.86 22.33
CA PHE A 15 -3.23 -20.24 22.20
C PHE A 15 -2.47 -20.74 20.95
N ILE A 16 -2.53 -22.03 20.66
CA ILE A 16 -1.92 -22.62 19.45
C ILE A 16 -2.58 -22.06 18.18
N ILE A 17 -3.91 -21.96 18.15
CA ILE A 17 -4.62 -21.35 17.02
C ILE A 17 -4.22 -19.88 16.84
N LEU A 18 -4.13 -19.12 17.94
CA LEU A 18 -3.71 -17.72 17.90
C LEU A 18 -2.28 -17.57 17.40
N MET A 19 -1.35 -18.40 17.88
CA MET A 19 0.04 -18.40 17.42
C MET A 19 0.18 -18.83 15.96
N GLY A 20 -0.54 -19.87 15.53
CA GLY A 20 -0.58 -20.30 14.14
C GLY A 20 -1.10 -19.20 13.22
N SER A 21 -2.17 -18.52 13.64
CA SER A 21 -2.74 -17.38 12.92
C SER A 21 -1.76 -16.20 12.85
N TYR A 22 -1.05 -15.92 13.94
CA TYR A 22 -0.01 -14.88 14.00
C TYR A 22 1.14 -15.18 13.03
N CYS A 23 1.70 -16.40 13.08
CA CYS A 23 2.79 -16.82 12.19
C CYS A 23 2.37 -16.82 10.72
N TYR A 24 1.16 -17.30 10.40
CA TYR A 24 0.63 -17.30 9.03
C TYR A 24 0.45 -15.88 8.48
N SER A 25 -0.04 -14.96 9.31
CA SER A 25 -0.19 -13.55 8.94
C SER A 25 1.15 -12.90 8.64
N ASN A 26 2.16 -13.19 9.47
CA ASN A 26 3.49 -12.62 9.36
C ASN A 26 4.29 -13.18 8.15
N SER A 27 3.94 -14.37 7.66
CA SER A 27 4.59 -14.98 6.49
C SER A 27 3.93 -14.62 5.15
N ARG A 28 2.59 -14.44 5.12
CA ARG A 28 1.85 -14.13 3.90
C ARG A 28 2.01 -12.68 3.46
N TYR A 29 2.16 -11.76 4.41
CA TYR A 29 2.44 -10.36 4.12
C TYR A 29 3.87 -10.05 4.56
N SER A 30 4.83 -10.21 3.64
CA SER A 30 6.17 -9.71 3.90
C SER A 30 6.09 -8.21 4.19
N GLN A 31 6.78 -7.76 5.24
CA GLN A 31 6.88 -6.37 5.68
C GLN A 31 7.49 -5.50 4.57
N ARG A 32 6.66 -5.09 3.62
CA ARG A 32 7.03 -4.46 2.36
C ARG A 32 5.95 -3.47 1.93
N TYR A 33 6.33 -2.63 0.99
CA TYR A 33 5.47 -1.69 0.29
C TYR A 33 4.86 -2.42 -0.87
N ASN A 34 3.55 -2.56 -0.83
CA ASN A 34 2.73 -3.21 -1.84
C ASN A 34 2.02 -2.09 -2.60
N ILE A 35 2.52 -1.80 -3.78
CA ILE A 35 2.04 -0.73 -4.64
C ILE A 35 1.22 -1.38 -5.72
N ILE A 36 -0.03 -0.94 -5.88
CA ILE A 36 -0.92 -1.41 -6.94
C ILE A 36 -1.19 -0.22 -7.85
N ILE A 37 -0.86 -0.35 -9.12
CA ILE A 37 -1.17 0.64 -10.16
C ILE A 37 -2.22 0.00 -11.05
N ASP A 38 -3.35 0.68 -11.22
CA ASP A 38 -4.52 0.24 -11.98
C ASP A 38 -4.80 1.31 -13.04
N ASN A 39 -4.22 1.16 -14.24
CA ASN A 39 -4.45 2.08 -15.34
C ASN A 39 -5.76 1.72 -16.04
N ARG A 40 -6.83 2.46 -15.76
CA ARG A 40 -8.15 2.26 -16.38
C ARG A 40 -8.38 3.16 -17.59
N SER A 41 -7.44 4.06 -17.85
CA SER A 41 -7.50 4.96 -19.01
C SER A 41 -7.13 4.21 -20.30
N ASP A 42 -7.54 4.78 -21.43
CA ASP A 42 -7.16 4.29 -22.76
C ASP A 42 -5.75 4.72 -23.19
N GLY A 43 -5.09 5.59 -22.40
CA GLY A 43 -3.76 6.09 -22.69
C GLY A 43 -2.66 5.37 -21.94
N PHE A 44 -1.46 5.50 -22.49
CA PHE A 44 -0.24 4.94 -21.94
C PHE A 44 0.34 5.87 -20.87
N ILE A 45 1.05 5.35 -19.88
CA ILE A 45 1.75 6.18 -18.89
C ILE A 45 3.25 5.91 -19.02
N ASP A 46 3.99 6.97 -19.33
CA ASP A 46 5.43 6.85 -19.56
C ASP A 46 6.18 6.42 -18.30
N LYS A 47 5.87 7.05 -17.16
CA LYS A 47 6.53 6.78 -15.89
C LYS A 47 5.71 7.21 -14.67
N ILE A 48 5.77 6.39 -13.62
CA ILE A 48 5.40 6.75 -12.25
C ILE A 48 6.58 6.40 -11.36
N SER A 49 7.06 7.37 -10.58
CA SER A 49 8.17 7.18 -9.65
C SER A 49 7.66 7.16 -8.21
N PHE A 50 8.28 6.37 -7.35
CA PHE A 50 7.91 6.23 -5.95
C PHE A 50 9.11 6.46 -5.04
N LYS A 51 8.91 7.19 -3.93
CA LYS A 51 9.96 7.42 -2.94
C LYS A 51 9.44 7.46 -1.50
N PRO A 52 10.19 6.90 -0.53
CA PRO A 52 9.89 7.00 0.89
C PRO A 52 10.53 8.26 1.47
N GLY A 53 9.74 9.29 1.80
CA GLY A 53 10.25 10.57 2.28
C GLY A 53 10.54 11.55 1.14
N ARG A 54 10.46 12.85 1.46
CA ARG A 54 10.57 13.91 0.44
C ARG A 54 12.00 14.04 -0.09
N ASP A 55 12.98 13.88 0.79
CA ASP A 55 14.41 14.06 0.50
C ASP A 55 15.16 12.73 0.30
N SER A 56 14.42 11.62 0.15
CA SER A 56 15.05 10.33 -0.05
C SER A 56 15.64 10.19 -1.45
N THR A 57 16.84 9.62 -1.49
CA THR A 57 17.54 9.25 -2.74
C THR A 57 17.08 7.90 -3.27
N GLU A 58 16.33 7.12 -2.49
CA GLU A 58 15.77 5.86 -2.95
C GLU A 58 14.51 6.11 -3.77
N ILE A 59 14.59 5.82 -5.06
CA ILE A 59 13.48 5.96 -6.01
C ILE A 59 13.22 4.60 -6.67
N LEU A 60 11.95 4.25 -6.81
CA LEU A 60 11.47 3.16 -7.64
C LEU A 60 10.74 3.76 -8.84
N ASP A 61 11.22 3.49 -10.04
CA ASP A 61 10.55 3.88 -11.26
C ASP A 61 9.74 2.70 -11.82
N VAL A 62 8.50 2.98 -12.20
CA VAL A 62 7.66 2.09 -12.99
C VAL A 62 7.43 2.79 -14.31
N THR A 63 7.97 2.22 -15.37
CA THR A 63 7.86 2.79 -16.72
C THR A 63 6.87 1.98 -17.53
N HIS A 64 6.34 2.63 -18.56
CA HIS A 64 5.59 1.97 -19.63
C HIS A 64 4.35 1.21 -19.17
N VAL A 65 3.50 1.86 -18.38
CA VAL A 65 2.22 1.25 -17.94
C VAL A 65 1.22 1.34 -19.10
N ALA A 66 0.84 0.18 -19.63
CA ALA A 66 -0.08 0.09 -20.75
C ALA A 66 -1.53 0.47 -20.35
N PRO A 67 -2.37 0.87 -21.31
CA PRO A 67 -3.81 1.01 -21.09
C PRO A 67 -4.41 -0.27 -20.53
N HIS A 68 -5.34 -0.15 -19.57
CA HIS A 68 -6.04 -1.28 -18.94
C HIS A 68 -5.12 -2.28 -18.21
N GLU A 69 -3.89 -1.86 -17.88
CA GLU A 69 -2.92 -2.69 -17.17
C GLU A 69 -3.01 -2.50 -15.65
N GLN A 70 -2.94 -3.62 -14.94
CA GLN A 70 -2.74 -3.65 -13.50
C GLN A 70 -1.35 -4.17 -13.16
N ILE A 71 -0.56 -3.37 -12.45
CA ILE A 71 0.77 -3.73 -11.99
C ILE A 71 0.78 -3.80 -10.46
N GLU A 72 1.27 -4.92 -9.93
CA GLU A 72 1.48 -5.10 -8.49
C GLU A 72 2.96 -5.21 -8.19
N ILE A 73 3.46 -4.34 -7.32
CA ILE A 73 4.86 -4.26 -6.95
C ILE A 73 5.00 -4.42 -5.45
N SER A 74 5.83 -5.36 -5.04
CA SER A 74 6.25 -5.53 -3.65
C SER A 74 7.71 -5.14 -3.51
N ARG A 75 8.00 -4.00 -2.88
CA ARG A 75 9.37 -3.52 -2.62
C ARG A 75 9.58 -3.23 -1.14
N GLN A 76 10.77 -3.51 -0.64
CA GLN A 76 11.17 -3.09 0.71
C GLN A 76 11.89 -1.75 0.60
N PHE A 77 11.39 -0.74 1.32
CA PHE A 77 12.10 0.52 1.54
C PHE A 77 12.42 0.64 3.04
N TYR A 78 13.61 1.12 3.40
CA TYR A 78 14.04 1.24 4.79
C TYR A 78 13.88 2.69 5.27
N ARG A 79 12.66 3.05 5.68
CA ARG A 79 12.33 4.34 6.29
C ARG A 79 11.15 4.14 7.23
N ALA A 80 11.17 4.79 8.40
CA ALA A 80 10.02 4.95 9.27
C ALA A 80 9.91 6.42 9.70
N GLY A 81 8.69 6.86 10.00
CA GLY A 81 8.40 8.22 10.44
C GLY A 81 8.19 9.23 9.29
N GLU A 82 8.15 8.77 8.04
CA GLU A 82 8.06 9.63 6.85
C GLU A 82 6.87 9.23 5.96
N ASN A 83 6.44 10.15 5.09
CA ASN A 83 5.42 9.86 4.07
C ASN A 83 6.04 9.16 2.85
N PHE A 84 5.33 8.18 2.31
CA PHE A 84 5.57 7.59 1.01
C PHE A 84 4.88 8.42 -0.07
N PHE A 85 5.57 8.69 -1.17
CA PHE A 85 5.09 9.56 -2.24
C PHE A 85 5.14 8.87 -3.60
N ALA A 86 4.17 9.18 -4.45
CA ALA A 86 4.28 9.05 -5.90
C ALA A 86 4.75 10.38 -6.50
N ILE A 87 5.48 10.29 -7.60
CA ILE A 87 5.89 11.40 -8.43
C ILE A 87 5.39 11.07 -9.83
N ILE A 88 4.54 11.94 -10.36
CA ILE A 88 3.86 11.75 -11.65
C ILE A 88 4.07 12.95 -12.56
N ASP A 89 4.00 12.70 -13.87
CA ASP A 89 3.92 13.76 -14.86
C ASP A 89 2.46 14.02 -15.25
N THR A 90 2.09 15.30 -15.22
CA THR A 90 0.77 15.81 -15.59
C THR A 90 0.92 16.74 -16.79
N PRO A 91 -0.13 17.05 -17.55
CA PRO A 91 -0.04 17.99 -18.66
C PRO A 91 0.48 19.38 -18.22
N SER A 92 0.17 19.80 -17.00
CA SER A 92 0.49 21.11 -16.44
C SER A 92 1.87 21.17 -15.77
N GLU A 93 2.29 20.08 -15.11
CA GLU A 93 3.47 20.01 -14.26
C GLU A 93 4.19 18.67 -14.41
N SER A 94 5.52 18.72 -14.56
CA SER A 94 6.36 17.52 -14.49
C SER A 94 6.84 17.28 -13.05
N GLY A 95 6.79 16.03 -12.61
CA GLY A 95 7.27 15.65 -11.28
C GLY A 95 6.35 16.04 -10.11
N LYS A 96 5.04 16.14 -10.34
CA LYS A 96 4.04 16.43 -9.31
C LYS A 96 4.08 15.37 -8.22
N ILE A 97 4.20 15.80 -6.96
CA ILE A 97 4.32 14.92 -5.80
C ILE A 97 2.95 14.64 -5.21
N ILE A 98 2.55 13.36 -5.20
CA ILE A 98 1.31 12.87 -4.62
C ILE A 98 1.62 12.07 -3.34
N PRO A 99 1.16 12.51 -2.16
CA PRO A 99 1.32 11.72 -0.94
C PRO A 99 0.47 10.45 -1.02
N LEU A 100 1.07 9.31 -0.69
CA LEU A 100 0.40 8.01 -0.72
C LEU A 100 0.03 7.55 0.68
N ALA A 101 0.99 7.38 1.58
CA ALA A 101 0.74 6.87 2.93
C ALA A 101 1.82 7.31 3.91
N TYR A 102 1.51 7.41 5.20
CA TYR A 102 2.51 7.61 6.25
C TYR A 102 3.13 6.27 6.69
N ILE A 103 4.45 6.19 6.70
CA ILE A 103 5.19 4.98 7.06
C ILE A 103 5.47 4.99 8.57
N TYR A 104 4.65 4.29 9.35
CA TYR A 104 4.80 4.26 10.80
C TYR A 104 5.99 3.42 11.29
N SER A 105 6.31 2.34 10.57
CA SER A 105 7.41 1.44 10.92
C SER A 105 7.88 0.69 9.68
N GLU A 106 9.18 0.41 9.61
CA GLU A 106 9.80 -0.43 8.57
C GLU A 106 9.21 -1.85 8.54
N ASN A 107 8.63 -2.29 9.66
CA ASN A 107 8.05 -3.63 9.83
C ASN A 107 6.55 -3.68 9.50
N SER A 108 5.96 -2.57 9.02
CA SER A 108 4.54 -2.51 8.66
C SER A 108 4.30 -2.86 7.20
N VAL A 109 3.13 -3.45 6.92
CA VAL A 109 2.67 -3.69 5.55
C VAL A 109 2.06 -2.39 5.03
N ASN A 110 2.75 -1.72 4.11
CA ASN A 110 2.24 -0.51 3.47
C ASN A 110 1.55 -0.92 2.17
N ILE A 111 0.27 -0.58 2.00
CA ILE A 111 -0.44 -0.81 0.74
C ILE A 111 -0.97 0.52 0.22
N SER A 112 -0.59 0.85 -1.00
CA SER A 112 -1.08 2.02 -1.72
C SER A 112 -1.60 1.56 -3.06
N LYS A 113 -2.84 1.92 -3.37
CA LYS A 113 -3.42 1.66 -4.69
C LYS A 113 -3.62 3.00 -5.40
N ILE A 114 -3.11 3.11 -6.62
CA ILE A 114 -3.29 4.25 -7.51
C ILE A 114 -4.14 3.77 -8.67
N ILE A 115 -5.30 4.37 -8.84
CA ILE A 115 -6.19 4.15 -9.98
C ILE A 115 -6.05 5.35 -10.90
N ILE A 116 -5.76 5.11 -12.17
CA ILE A 116 -5.58 6.17 -13.15
C ILE A 116 -6.76 6.08 -14.10
N ASP A 117 -7.66 7.06 -13.99
CA ASP A 117 -8.94 7.04 -14.69
C ASP A 117 -8.85 7.76 -16.04
N ASP A 118 -7.95 8.73 -16.18
CA ASP A 118 -7.77 9.47 -17.43
C ASP A 118 -6.33 9.92 -17.66
N THR A 119 -5.95 9.98 -18.93
CA THR A 119 -4.62 10.40 -19.39
C THR A 119 -4.73 11.24 -20.67
N LYS A 120 -3.79 12.16 -20.85
CA LYS A 120 -3.66 12.98 -22.05
C LYS A 120 -2.19 13.09 -22.44
N ASP A 121 -1.88 12.80 -23.71
CA ASP A 121 -0.50 12.84 -24.23
C ASP A 121 0.48 12.04 -23.36
N ASN A 122 0.07 10.84 -22.95
CA ASN A 122 0.75 9.92 -22.03
C ASN A 122 0.97 10.41 -20.58
N LYS A 123 0.30 11.49 -20.19
CA LYS A 123 0.39 12.09 -18.86
C LYS A 123 -0.91 11.95 -18.10
N ILE A 124 -0.82 11.89 -16.77
CA ILE A 124 -1.98 11.62 -15.92
C ILE A 124 -2.78 12.91 -15.72
N THR A 125 -4.08 12.86 -16.03
CA THR A 125 -5.03 13.98 -15.82
C THR A 125 -5.99 13.73 -14.69
N LYS A 126 -6.33 12.46 -14.44
CA LYS A 126 -7.20 12.05 -13.36
C LYS A 126 -6.70 10.78 -12.69
N LEU A 127 -6.58 10.82 -11.37
CA LEU A 127 -6.26 9.65 -10.58
C LEU A 127 -6.96 9.65 -9.23
N THR A 128 -7.13 8.45 -8.70
CA THR A 128 -7.65 8.17 -7.37
C THR A 128 -6.58 7.44 -6.58
N VAL A 129 -6.20 7.97 -5.42
CA VAL A 129 -5.32 7.27 -4.47
C VAL A 129 -6.18 6.65 -3.38
N LEU A 130 -6.01 5.35 -3.17
CA LEU A 130 -6.55 4.60 -2.05
C LEU A 130 -5.40 4.23 -1.12
N SER A 131 -5.41 4.80 0.08
CA SER A 131 -4.39 4.51 1.08
C SER A 131 -4.95 4.27 2.47
N PHE A 132 -4.18 3.55 3.28
CA PHE A 132 -4.43 3.40 4.69
C PHE A 132 -3.77 4.56 5.44
N ASN A 133 -4.38 5.73 5.40
CA ASN A 133 -4.02 6.80 6.31
C ASN A 133 -4.71 6.54 7.66
N ASN A 134 -3.95 6.60 8.74
CA ASN A 134 -4.34 6.29 10.12
C ASN A 134 -4.30 4.81 10.48
N PHE A 135 -3.10 4.27 10.71
CA PHE A 135 -2.70 3.79 12.06
C PHE A 135 -1.32 3.11 12.01
N ALA A 136 -0.41 3.57 12.89
CA ALA A 136 0.59 2.68 13.45
C ALA A 136 -0.17 1.63 14.25
N ASN A 137 -0.24 0.40 13.76
CA ASN A 137 -0.06 -0.81 14.54
C ASN A 137 -0.41 -2.00 13.66
N ILE A 138 0.47 -2.99 13.69
CA ILE A 138 0.25 -4.43 13.96
C ILE A 138 -1.23 -4.81 14.16
N ILE A 139 -2.11 -4.53 13.19
CA ILE A 139 -3.50 -4.95 13.21
C ILE A 139 -3.56 -6.25 12.42
N PRO A 140 -4.05 -7.35 13.02
CA PRO A 140 -4.26 -8.58 12.30
C PRO A 140 -5.12 -8.35 11.07
N TRP A 141 -4.70 -8.90 9.92
CA TRP A 141 -5.33 -8.71 8.61
C TRP A 141 -6.84 -8.96 8.56
N TRP A 142 -7.43 -9.67 9.52
CA TRP A 142 -8.86 -9.92 9.61
C TRP A 142 -9.68 -8.72 10.11
N ILE A 143 -9.07 -7.76 10.82
CA ILE A 143 -9.73 -6.50 11.19
C ILE A 143 -9.72 -5.51 10.01
N ARG A 144 -8.90 -5.78 8.98
CA ARG A 144 -8.80 -4.96 7.76
C ARG A 144 -10.13 -4.82 7.00
N SER A 145 -11.04 -5.78 7.14
CA SER A 145 -12.39 -5.73 6.56
C SER A 145 -13.30 -4.65 7.16
N PHE A 146 -12.92 -4.04 8.28
CA PHE A 146 -13.66 -2.98 8.97
C PHE A 146 -13.11 -1.57 8.72
N TYR A 147 -12.07 -1.42 7.90
CA TYR A 147 -11.44 -0.12 7.66
C TYR A 147 -11.64 0.31 6.21
N ASP A 148 -12.25 1.48 6.05
CA ASP A 148 -12.43 2.14 4.78
C ASP A 148 -11.08 2.73 4.32
N TYR A 149 -10.76 2.56 3.03
CA TYR A 149 -9.63 3.25 2.42
C TYR A 149 -9.88 4.75 2.48
N GLU A 150 -8.86 5.56 2.82
CA GLU A 150 -8.95 6.97 2.51
C GLU A 150 -8.82 7.10 1.00
N GLU A 151 -9.91 7.54 0.38
CA GLU A 151 -9.99 7.81 -1.05
C GLU A 151 -9.73 9.30 -1.27
N VAL A 152 -8.64 9.59 -1.97
CA VAL A 152 -8.31 10.94 -2.39
C VAL A 152 -8.36 11.02 -3.90
N ASN A 153 -9.33 11.78 -4.39
CA ASN A 153 -9.55 12.02 -5.81
C ASN A 153 -8.78 13.26 -6.26
N TYR A 154 -8.04 13.12 -7.34
CA TYR A 154 -7.31 14.20 -7.99
C TYR A 154 -7.86 14.37 -9.40
N ASP A 155 -8.82 15.28 -9.52
CA ASP A 155 -9.39 15.70 -10.80
C ASP A 155 -8.60 16.89 -11.38
N ASP A 156 -8.51 16.95 -12.71
CA ASP A 156 -7.91 18.05 -13.48
C ASP A 156 -6.46 18.41 -13.09
N LEU A 157 -5.59 17.39 -13.07
CA LEU A 157 -4.17 17.49 -12.69
C LEU A 157 -3.28 18.28 -13.65
#